data_AF-A0A3M7QWV8-F1
#
_entry.id   AF-A0A3M7QWV8-F1
#
_cell.length_a   1.000
_cell.length_b   1.000
_cell.length_c   1.000
_cell.angle_alpha   90.00
_cell.angle_beta   90.00
_cell.angle_gamma   90.00
#
_symmetry.space_group_name_H-M   'P 1'
#
loop_
_entity.id
_entity.type
_entity.pdbx_description
1 polymer ?
#
loop_
_entity_poly.entity_id
_entity_poly.type
_entity_poly.pdbx_seq_one_letter_code
_entity_poly.pdbx_strand_id
1 'polypeptide(L)'
;MTDYMLQANWPSCPPATAPVTKTVYIWLQQISTAMSSVQTRIRILEEENRTQAVQISNLNTELTELKSAAATNVAATSSTMTFTSMVQNNGKKSEAEMVSFTKMALELKERKKIENNLIISGLEESTSESDEDKIKDDQVKVEHILEKLGVNKNKCKRIARMRQRRRTQENEEEQTTVARPALLIVELKDSESKQTILARSRDLGKITEFRNVYINQDRKISERAYDRCLRETKKQRNSTLEHEETVNVITLKYKMENGKRWFWGIRNGNVVWVLHKDDRDI
;
A
#
# COMPACT_ATOMS: atom_id res chain seq x y z
N MET A 1 -58.24 -63.25 8.54
CA MET A 1 -56.86 -62.95 8.12
C MET A 1 -56.92 -61.60 7.43
N THR A 2 -56.70 -60.54 8.18
CA THR A 2 -57.01 -59.16 7.83
C THR A 2 -55.91 -58.54 6.96
N ASP A 3 -56.33 -57.99 5.82
CA ASP A 3 -55.54 -57.19 4.89
C ASP A 3 -54.78 -56.05 5.59
N TYR A 4 -53.45 -56.15 5.60
CA TYR A 4 -52.51 -55.14 6.10
C TYR A 4 -51.80 -54.39 4.96
N MET A 5 -52.48 -54.20 3.82
CA MET A 5 -51.93 -53.58 2.60
C MET A 5 -52.78 -52.39 2.12
N LEU A 6 -53.21 -51.53 3.03
CA LEU A 6 -53.77 -50.22 2.68
C LEU A 6 -53.01 -49.14 3.46
N GLN A 7 -52.54 -48.14 2.70
CA GLN A 7 -51.89 -46.89 3.13
C GLN A 7 -50.35 -46.88 3.23
N ALA A 8 -49.68 -47.24 2.14
CA ALA A 8 -48.47 -46.49 1.79
C ALA A 8 -48.92 -45.14 1.18
N ASN A 9 -49.09 -44.12 2.02
CA ASN A 9 -49.30 -42.73 1.58
C ASN A 9 -48.00 -42.21 0.93
N TRP A 10 -47.75 -42.63 -0.30
CA TRP A 10 -46.76 -41.96 -1.14
C TRP A 10 -47.30 -40.56 -1.47
N PRO A 11 -46.53 -39.49 -1.21
CA PRO A 11 -46.96 -38.15 -1.59
C PRO A 11 -47.25 -38.11 -3.09
N SER A 12 -48.50 -37.84 -3.45
CA SER A 12 -48.90 -37.69 -4.84
C SER A 12 -48.32 -36.38 -5.38
N CYS A 13 -47.69 -36.46 -6.54
CA CYS A 13 -47.08 -35.30 -7.18
C CYS A 13 -48.19 -34.27 -7.47
N PRO A 14 -48.09 -33.02 -6.98
CA PRO A 14 -49.12 -32.01 -7.20
C PRO A 14 -49.31 -31.78 -8.70
N PRO A 15 -50.53 -31.48 -9.17
CA PRO A 15 -50.78 -31.18 -10.57
C PRO A 15 -49.88 -30.03 -11.05
N ALA A 16 -49.48 -30.05 -12.33
CA ALA A 16 -48.55 -29.07 -12.92
C ALA A 16 -48.99 -27.60 -12.77
N THR A 17 -50.28 -27.38 -12.51
CA THR A 17 -50.90 -26.07 -12.29
C THR A 17 -50.78 -25.58 -10.85
N ALA A 18 -50.38 -26.43 -9.90
CA ALA A 18 -50.24 -26.08 -8.50
C ALA A 18 -49.13 -25.02 -8.30
N PRO A 19 -49.35 -24.02 -7.42
CA PRO A 19 -48.38 -22.94 -7.19
C PRO A 19 -47.02 -23.47 -6.71
N VAL A 20 -47.01 -24.54 -5.91
CA VAL A 20 -45.77 -25.20 -5.44
C VAL A 20 -44.95 -25.73 -6.62
N THR A 21 -45.58 -26.36 -7.61
CA THR A 21 -44.91 -26.90 -8.80
C THR A 21 -44.33 -25.78 -9.68
N LYS A 22 -45.01 -24.64 -9.78
CA LYS A 22 -44.49 -23.45 -10.48
C LYS A 22 -43.27 -22.86 -9.79
N THR A 23 -43.28 -22.76 -8.47
CA THR A 23 -42.13 -22.29 -7.69
C THR A 23 -40.93 -23.22 -7.87
N VAL A 24 -41.14 -24.54 -7.77
CA VAL A 24 -40.08 -25.55 -8.01
C VAL A 24 -39.51 -25.44 -9.43
N TYR A 25 -40.37 -25.25 -10.44
CA TYR A 25 -39.93 -25.05 -11.82
C TYR A 25 -39.04 -23.81 -11.99
N ILE A 26 -39.42 -22.67 -11.39
CA ILE A 26 -38.61 -21.43 -11.41
C ILE A 26 -37.25 -21.66 -10.76
N TRP A 27 -37.21 -22.34 -9.61
CA TRP A 27 -35.96 -22.68 -8.93
C TRP A 27 -35.06 -23.58 -9.78
N LEU A 28 -35.63 -24.61 -10.42
CA LEU A 28 -34.88 -25.49 -11.33
C LEU A 28 -34.32 -24.73 -12.52
N GLN A 29 -35.07 -23.78 -13.08
CA GLN A 29 -34.61 -22.93 -14.17
C GLN A 29 -33.46 -22.02 -13.73
N GLN A 30 -33.56 -21.39 -12.56
CA GLN A 30 -32.50 -20.56 -12.00
C GLN A 30 -31.22 -21.36 -11.70
N ILE A 31 -31.36 -22.55 -11.12
CA ILE A 31 -30.25 -23.47 -10.87
C ILE A 31 -29.60 -23.88 -12.20
N SER A 32 -30.39 -24.20 -13.22
CA SER A 32 -29.87 -24.54 -14.54
C SER A 32 -29.08 -23.39 -15.16
N THR A 33 -29.59 -22.15 -15.08
CA THR A 33 -28.87 -20.97 -15.58
C THR A 33 -27.56 -20.74 -14.82
N ALA A 34 -27.58 -20.88 -13.49
CA ALA A 34 -26.39 -20.74 -12.65
C ALA A 34 -25.34 -21.81 -12.97
N MET A 35 -25.75 -23.07 -13.12
CA MET A 35 -24.88 -24.18 -13.54
C MET A 35 -24.22 -23.91 -14.90
N SER A 36 -24.99 -23.47 -15.90
CA SER A 36 -24.46 -23.13 -17.22
C SER A 36 -23.46 -21.96 -17.18
N SER A 37 -23.70 -20.96 -16.32
CA SER A 37 -22.78 -19.85 -16.08
C SER A 37 -21.46 -20.33 -15.46
N VAL A 38 -21.54 -21.17 -14.42
CA VAL A 38 -20.37 -21.77 -13.76
C VAL A 38 -19.58 -22.64 -14.75
N GLN A 39 -20.26 -23.48 -15.53
CA GLN A 39 -19.62 -24.33 -16.54
C GLN A 39 -18.86 -23.50 -17.58
N THR A 40 -19.46 -22.39 -18.04
CA THR A 40 -18.80 -21.45 -18.95
C THR A 40 -17.56 -20.83 -18.31
N ARG A 41 -17.66 -20.40 -17.05
CA ARG A 41 -16.52 -19.79 -16.34
C ARG A 41 -15.38 -20.77 -16.12
N ILE A 42 -15.70 -22.04 -15.80
CA ILE A 42 -14.69 -23.10 -15.65
C ILE A 42 -13.94 -23.29 -16.98
N ARG A 43 -14.65 -23.40 -18.12
CA ARG A 43 -14.01 -23.53 -19.42
C ARG A 43 -13.07 -22.37 -19.76
N ILE A 44 -13.47 -21.13 -19.45
CA ILE A 44 -12.62 -19.95 -19.66
C ILE A 44 -11.35 -20.03 -18.80
N LEU A 45 -11.49 -20.39 -17.52
CA LEU A 45 -10.35 -20.51 -16.61
C LEU A 45 -9.39 -21.64 -17.02
N GLU A 46 -9.92 -22.76 -17.51
CA GLU A 46 -9.11 -23.86 -18.03
C GLU A 46 -8.30 -23.43 -19.25
N GLU A 47 -8.89 -22.64 -20.16
CA GLU A 47 -8.21 -22.13 -21.35
C GLU A 47 -7.15 -21.07 -21.00
N GLU A 48 -7.45 -20.17 -20.05
CA GLU A 48 -6.48 -19.22 -19.50
C GLU A 48 -5.28 -19.95 -18.86
N ASN A 49 -5.54 -20.99 -18.06
CA ASN A 49 -4.49 -21.80 -17.44
C ASN A 49 -3.62 -22.53 -18.48
N ARG A 50 -4.22 -23.07 -19.55
CA ARG A 50 -3.46 -23.67 -20.66
C ARG A 50 -2.56 -22.64 -21.34
N THR A 51 -3.10 -21.46 -21.62
CA THR A 51 -2.36 -20.38 -22.26
C THR A 51 -1.17 -19.93 -21.40
N GLN A 52 -1.39 -19.78 -20.09
CA GLN A 52 -0.33 -19.46 -19.13
C GLN A 52 0.74 -20.56 -19.05
N ALA A 53 0.35 -21.83 -19.05
CA ALA A 53 1.30 -22.95 -19.03
C ALA A 53 2.21 -22.94 -20.28
N VAL A 54 1.66 -22.64 -21.46
CA VAL A 54 2.43 -22.49 -22.70
C VAL A 54 3.40 -21.31 -22.61
N GLN A 55 2.94 -20.15 -22.10
CA GLN A 55 3.83 -18.98 -21.91
C GLN A 55 4.98 -19.28 -20.94
N ILE A 56 4.70 -19.95 -19.83
CA ILE A 56 5.73 -20.37 -18.86
C ILE A 56 6.72 -21.33 -19.52
N SER A 57 6.24 -22.28 -20.32
CA SER A 57 7.10 -23.20 -21.07
C SER A 57 8.02 -22.42 -22.03
N ASN A 58 7.48 -21.48 -22.80
CA ASN A 58 8.25 -20.67 -23.75
C ASN A 58 9.30 -19.80 -23.04
N LEU A 59 8.93 -19.16 -21.93
CA LEU A 59 9.88 -18.36 -21.14
C LEU A 59 10.97 -19.24 -20.51
N ASN A 60 10.62 -20.47 -20.09
CA ASN A 60 11.61 -21.41 -19.58
C ASN A 60 12.57 -21.86 -20.67
N THR A 61 12.09 -22.13 -21.89
CA THR A 61 12.95 -22.46 -23.03
C THR A 61 13.89 -21.31 -23.36
N GLU A 62 13.38 -20.07 -23.44
CA GLU A 62 14.21 -18.88 -23.64
C GLU A 62 15.25 -18.70 -22.53
N LEU A 63 14.88 -18.92 -21.26
CA LEU A 63 15.82 -18.87 -20.14
C LEU A 63 16.89 -19.96 -20.23
N THR A 64 16.54 -21.16 -20.67
CA THR A 64 17.52 -22.24 -20.86
C THR A 64 18.47 -21.96 -22.03
N GLU A 65 17.98 -21.37 -23.12
CA GLU A 65 18.78 -20.94 -24.26
C GLU A 65 19.72 -19.78 -23.91
N LEU A 66 19.24 -18.80 -23.13
CA LEU A 66 20.08 -17.71 -22.64
C LEU A 66 21.13 -18.21 -21.64
N LYS A 67 20.78 -19.16 -20.78
CA LYS A 67 21.73 -19.79 -19.85
C LYS A 67 22.78 -20.63 -20.58
N SER A 68 22.40 -21.37 -21.62
CA SER A 68 23.35 -22.15 -22.41
C SER A 68 24.26 -21.25 -23.24
N ALA A 69 23.72 -20.19 -23.86
CA ALA A 69 24.52 -19.16 -24.53
C ALA A 69 25.46 -18.40 -23.58
N ALA A 70 25.06 -18.19 -22.32
CA ALA A 70 25.93 -17.66 -21.28
C ALA A 70 27.01 -18.69 -20.88
N ALA A 71 26.67 -19.98 -20.76
CA ALA A 71 27.62 -21.03 -20.37
C ALA A 71 28.73 -21.24 -21.42
N THR A 72 28.43 -21.13 -22.72
CA THR A 72 29.44 -21.23 -23.80
C THR A 72 30.47 -20.09 -23.75
N ASN A 73 30.13 -18.95 -23.13
CA ASN A 73 31.03 -17.81 -22.94
C ASN A 73 31.74 -17.80 -21.57
N VAL A 74 31.37 -18.68 -20.63
CA VAL A 74 31.88 -18.70 -19.23
C VAL A 74 33.02 -19.71 -19.01
N ALA A 75 33.44 -20.45 -20.04
CA ALA A 75 34.67 -21.24 -19.98
C ALA A 75 35.94 -20.37 -19.84
N ALA A 76 35.83 -19.04 -20.02
CA ALA A 76 36.87 -18.09 -19.68
C ALA A 76 36.41 -17.18 -18.53
N THR A 77 37.12 -17.26 -17.41
CA THR A 77 37.14 -16.33 -16.27
C THR A 77 35.92 -16.30 -15.34
N SER A 78 36.00 -17.15 -14.31
CA SER A 78 35.50 -16.88 -12.96
C SER A 78 36.16 -15.63 -12.40
N SER A 79 35.57 -14.46 -12.60
CA SER A 79 35.88 -13.27 -11.80
C SER A 79 34.65 -12.39 -11.59
N THR A 80 34.51 -11.98 -10.34
CA THR A 80 33.61 -10.98 -9.76
C THR A 80 33.07 -9.98 -10.79
N MET A 81 31.78 -10.07 -11.13
CA MET A 81 31.12 -9.16 -12.07
C MET A 81 31.24 -7.71 -11.57
N THR A 82 32.09 -6.94 -12.23
CA THR A 82 32.37 -5.53 -11.94
C THR A 82 31.77 -4.69 -13.07
N PHE A 83 31.34 -3.46 -12.79
CA PHE A 83 30.69 -2.54 -13.76
C PHE A 83 31.39 -2.50 -15.14
N THR A 84 32.70 -2.65 -15.16
CA THR A 84 33.56 -2.69 -16.35
C THR A 84 33.30 -3.90 -17.27
N SER A 85 33.00 -5.08 -16.73
CA SER A 85 32.80 -6.30 -17.52
C SER A 85 31.43 -6.38 -18.21
N MET A 86 30.42 -5.62 -17.74
CA MET A 86 29.12 -5.54 -18.42
C MET A 86 29.07 -4.51 -19.54
N VAL A 87 29.88 -3.45 -19.48
CA VAL A 87 30.00 -2.46 -20.56
C VAL A 87 30.75 -3.03 -21.76
N GLN A 88 31.62 -4.03 -21.54
CA GLN A 88 32.37 -4.70 -22.61
C GLN A 88 31.58 -5.81 -23.34
N ASN A 89 30.42 -6.24 -22.83
CA ASN A 89 29.57 -7.19 -23.54
C ASN A 89 28.76 -6.47 -24.63
N ASN A 90 29.34 -6.52 -25.83
CA ASN A 90 28.92 -6.00 -27.13
C ASN A 90 27.54 -6.48 -27.63
N GLY A 91 26.49 -6.34 -26.83
CA GLY A 91 25.11 -6.32 -27.31
C GLY A 91 24.64 -4.88 -27.34
N LYS A 92 24.21 -4.38 -28.51
CA LYS A 92 23.65 -3.03 -28.72
C LYS A 92 22.42 -2.81 -27.82
N LYS A 93 22.62 -2.57 -26.52
CA LYS A 93 21.56 -2.10 -25.63
C LYS A 93 21.22 -0.70 -26.08
N SER A 94 19.93 -0.46 -26.32
CA SER A 94 19.44 0.85 -26.72
C SER A 94 19.90 1.89 -25.71
N GLU A 95 20.28 3.10 -26.15
CA GLU A 95 20.63 4.22 -25.27
C GLU A 95 19.57 4.43 -24.19
N ALA A 96 18.29 4.22 -24.53
CA ALA A 96 17.16 4.26 -23.61
C ALA A 96 17.23 3.20 -22.49
N GLU A 97 17.72 1.99 -22.77
CA GLU A 97 17.89 0.93 -21.78
C GLU A 97 19.04 1.24 -20.83
N MET A 98 20.14 1.79 -21.35
CA MET A 98 21.30 2.19 -20.55
C MET A 98 20.96 3.35 -19.59
N VAL A 99 20.20 4.34 -20.09
CA VAL A 99 19.69 5.44 -19.27
C VAL A 99 18.71 4.91 -18.20
N SER A 100 17.82 3.99 -18.56
CA SER A 100 16.87 3.39 -17.62
C SER A 100 17.59 2.60 -16.52
N PHE A 101 18.62 1.83 -16.88
CA PHE A 101 19.44 1.08 -15.93
C PHE A 101 20.19 2.01 -14.97
N THR A 102 20.77 3.09 -15.49
CA THR A 102 21.46 4.11 -14.68
C THR A 102 20.49 4.76 -13.69
N LYS A 103 19.28 5.10 -14.13
CA LYS A 103 18.22 5.63 -13.27
C LYS A 103 17.83 4.64 -12.17
N MET A 104 17.64 3.36 -12.50
CA MET A 104 17.34 2.32 -11.51
C MET A 104 18.48 2.15 -10.49
N ALA A 105 19.74 2.17 -10.93
CA ALA A 105 20.90 2.04 -10.05
C ALA A 105 21.01 3.22 -9.06
N LEU A 106 20.81 4.45 -9.55
CA LEU A 106 20.74 5.65 -8.70
C LEU A 106 19.57 5.55 -7.72
N GLU A 107 18.42 5.06 -8.19
CA GLU A 107 17.25 4.89 -7.35
C GLU A 107 17.51 3.87 -6.23
N LEU A 108 18.12 2.72 -6.52
CA LEU A 108 18.47 1.73 -5.49
C LEU A 108 19.46 2.30 -4.46
N LYS A 109 20.44 3.07 -4.92
CA LYS A 109 21.42 3.72 -4.03
C LYS A 109 20.76 4.72 -3.10
N GLU A 110 19.84 5.53 -3.62
CA GLU A 110 19.06 6.46 -2.80
C GLU A 110 18.10 5.74 -1.85
N ARG A 111 17.45 4.63 -2.27
CA ARG A 111 16.58 3.84 -1.38
C ARG A 111 17.37 3.39 -0.16
N LYS A 112 18.54 2.79 -0.38
CA LYS A 112 19.43 2.35 0.71
C LYS A 112 19.86 3.48 1.65
N LYS A 113 20.03 4.71 1.13
CA LYS A 113 20.42 5.87 1.96
C LYS A 113 19.31 6.38 2.86
N ILE A 114 18.05 6.30 2.43
CA ILE A 114 16.90 6.81 3.19
C ILE A 114 16.07 5.70 3.84
N GLU A 115 16.47 4.43 3.64
CA GLU A 115 15.74 3.26 4.10
C GLU A 115 15.48 3.30 5.60
N ASN A 116 16.45 3.76 6.39
CA ASN A 116 16.34 3.85 7.84
C ASN A 116 16.00 5.26 8.35
N ASN A 117 15.59 6.16 7.46
CA ASN A 117 15.24 7.52 7.83
C ASN A 117 13.77 7.66 8.24
N LEU A 118 13.57 8.53 9.22
CA LEU A 118 12.28 9.01 9.69
C LEU A 118 12.23 10.53 9.60
N ILE A 119 11.04 11.06 9.38
CA ILE A 119 10.75 12.49 9.41
C ILE A 119 9.83 12.76 10.59
N ILE A 120 10.26 13.62 11.51
CA ILE A 120 9.48 14.11 12.63
C ILE A 120 9.02 15.53 12.32
N SER A 121 7.74 15.81 12.49
CA SER A 121 7.11 17.11 12.27
C SER A 121 6.36 17.57 13.51
N GLY A 122 6.27 18.90 13.71
CA GLY A 122 5.53 19.50 14.81
C GLY A 122 6.32 19.70 16.11
N LEU A 123 7.63 19.48 16.07
CA LEU A 123 8.53 19.81 17.18
C LEU A 123 8.92 21.29 17.13
N GLU A 124 8.69 21.99 18.25
CA GLU A 124 9.05 23.40 18.41
C GLU A 124 10.55 23.62 18.27
N GLU A 125 10.90 24.72 17.62
CA GLU A 125 12.28 25.15 17.44
C GLU A 125 12.81 25.80 18.72
N SER A 126 14.07 25.51 19.03
CA SER A 126 14.75 26.20 20.13
C SER A 126 14.93 27.68 19.79
N THR A 127 14.68 28.54 20.77
CA THR A 127 14.90 30.00 20.68
C THR A 127 16.34 30.40 20.97
N SER A 128 17.23 29.45 21.27
CA SER A 128 18.65 29.72 21.53
C SER A 128 19.33 30.35 20.30
N GLU A 129 20.23 31.30 20.49
CA GLU A 129 20.96 31.93 19.37
C GLU A 129 22.05 31.01 18.80
N SER A 130 22.65 30.16 19.64
CA SER A 130 23.71 29.21 19.27
C SER A 130 23.17 28.00 18.51
N ASP A 131 23.78 27.68 17.36
CA ASP A 131 23.40 26.51 16.56
C ASP A 131 23.73 25.18 17.24
N GLU A 132 24.78 25.13 18.07
CA GLU A 132 25.11 23.91 18.83
C GLU A 132 24.05 23.57 19.88
N ASP A 133 23.51 24.59 20.54
CA ASP A 133 22.49 24.41 21.58
C ASP A 133 21.16 24.00 20.96
N LYS A 134 20.83 24.50 19.76
CA LYS A 134 19.67 24.03 18.98
C LYS A 134 19.79 22.55 18.63
N ILE A 135 20.97 22.10 18.21
CA ILE A 135 21.22 20.69 17.87
C ILE A 135 21.08 19.80 19.11
N LYS A 136 21.64 20.22 20.25
CA LYS A 136 21.51 19.48 21.52
C LYS A 136 20.07 19.41 22.00
N ASP A 137 19.32 20.51 21.93
CA ASP A 137 17.91 20.54 22.30
C ASP A 137 17.06 19.61 21.40
N ASP A 138 17.28 19.66 20.08
CA ASP A 138 16.64 18.74 19.13
C ASP A 138 16.97 17.28 19.44
N GLN A 139 18.22 16.99 19.81
CA GLN A 139 18.64 15.65 20.20
C GLN A 139 17.91 15.17 21.46
N VAL A 140 17.83 16.00 22.51
CA VAL A 140 17.13 15.66 23.77
C VAL A 140 15.64 15.40 23.50
N LYS A 141 14.98 16.26 22.71
CA LYS A 141 13.56 16.09 22.34
C LYS A 141 13.31 14.79 21.58
N VAL A 142 14.16 14.46 20.61
CA VAL A 142 14.04 13.21 19.84
C VAL A 142 14.32 12.00 20.72
N GLU A 143 15.32 12.05 21.59
CA GLU A 143 15.61 10.97 22.54
C GLU A 143 14.42 10.71 23.47
N HIS A 144 13.76 11.78 23.95
CA HIS A 144 12.57 11.66 24.78
C HIS A 144 11.41 10.98 24.04
N ILE A 145 11.18 11.33 22.77
CA ILE A 145 10.17 10.67 21.93
C ILE A 145 10.50 9.19 21.72
N LEU A 146 11.76 8.85 21.42
CA LEU A 146 12.19 7.48 21.18
C LEU A 146 12.01 6.60 22.43
N GLU A 147 12.33 7.14 23.60
CA GLU A 147 12.13 6.46 24.88
C GLU A 147 10.65 6.14 25.13
N LYS A 148 9.74 7.09 24.87
CA LYS A 148 8.29 6.87 24.99
C LYS A 148 7.76 5.81 24.03
N LEU A 149 8.39 5.66 22.86
CA LEU A 149 8.07 4.62 21.89
C LEU A 149 8.72 3.27 22.22
N GLY A 150 9.57 3.21 23.26
CA GLY A 150 10.27 2.01 23.70
C GLY A 150 11.49 1.65 22.85
N VAL A 151 12.11 2.64 22.19
CA VAL A 151 13.34 2.45 21.42
C VAL A 151 14.51 3.12 22.13
N ASN A 152 15.61 2.38 22.26
CA ASN A 152 16.82 2.88 22.92
C ASN A 152 17.49 3.99 22.07
N LYS A 153 17.86 5.11 22.71
CA LYS A 153 18.59 6.23 22.10
C LYS A 153 19.83 5.83 21.29
N ASN A 154 20.51 4.74 21.68
CA ASN A 154 21.70 4.24 21.00
C ASN A 154 21.44 3.73 19.58
N LYS A 155 20.16 3.51 19.21
CA LYS A 155 19.74 3.12 17.86
C LYS A 155 19.65 4.30 16.89
N CYS A 156 19.67 5.53 17.40
CA CYS A 156 19.80 6.71 16.58
C CYS A 156 21.25 6.86 16.09
N LYS A 157 21.43 7.12 14.80
CA LYS A 157 22.73 7.39 14.18
C LYS A 157 22.95 8.88 13.95
N ARG A 158 21.91 9.59 13.50
CA ARG A 158 22.00 11.02 13.18
C ARG A 158 20.64 11.69 13.31
N ILE A 159 20.65 12.90 13.85
CA ILE A 159 19.49 13.80 13.93
C ILE A 159 19.89 15.09 13.24
N ALA A 160 19.06 15.57 12.33
CA ALA A 160 19.32 16.82 11.63
C ALA A 160 18.02 17.51 11.25
N ARG A 161 17.93 18.82 11.52
CA ARG A 161 16.81 19.65 11.08
C ARG A 161 16.96 19.99 9.60
N MET A 162 15.89 19.80 8.83
CA MET A 162 15.85 20.16 7.43
C MET A 162 15.81 21.68 7.30
N ARG A 163 16.72 22.24 6.50
CA ARG A 163 16.67 23.67 6.19
C ARG A 163 15.33 23.99 5.52
N GLN A 164 14.57 24.90 6.11
CA GLN A 164 13.33 25.37 5.51
C GLN A 164 13.67 26.01 4.17
N ARG A 165 13.23 25.40 3.07
CA ARG A 165 13.32 26.05 1.75
C ARG A 165 12.42 27.28 1.84
N ARG A 166 13.00 28.48 1.75
CA ARG A 166 12.25 29.71 1.55
C ARG A 166 11.31 29.44 0.38
N ARG A 167 10.00 29.43 0.65
CA ARG A 167 9.01 29.47 -0.43
C ARG A 167 9.24 30.81 -1.12
N THR A 168 9.57 30.77 -2.40
CA THR A 168 9.53 31.97 -3.24
C THR A 168 8.13 32.56 -3.08
N GLN A 169 8.08 33.83 -2.67
CA GLN A 169 6.87 34.61 -2.47
C GLN A 169 6.11 34.72 -3.79
N GLU A 170 5.12 33.86 -4.02
CA GLU A 170 4.14 34.09 -5.10
C GLU A 170 2.69 34.07 -4.60
N ASN A 171 2.43 33.74 -3.33
CA ASN A 171 1.10 33.83 -2.73
C ASN A 171 1.21 34.54 -1.37
N GLU A 172 1.21 35.87 -1.38
CA GLU A 172 1.33 36.72 -0.18
C GLU A 172 0.02 36.91 0.61
N GLU A 173 -1.08 36.26 0.22
CA GLU A 173 -2.39 36.53 0.85
C GLU A 173 -2.73 35.66 2.09
N GLU A 174 -1.87 34.73 2.53
CA GLU A 174 -2.12 33.88 3.71
C GLU A 174 -1.15 34.12 4.89
N GLN A 175 -0.60 35.32 5.03
CA GLN A 175 0.31 35.66 6.15
C GLN A 175 -0.44 36.08 7.43
N THR A 176 -1.07 35.11 8.10
CA THR A 176 -1.42 35.22 9.54
C THR A 176 -1.19 33.92 10.32
N THR A 177 -0.44 32.96 9.77
CA THR A 177 -0.18 31.68 10.46
C THR A 177 1.25 31.59 10.97
N VAL A 178 1.38 31.37 12.29
CA VAL A 178 2.61 31.02 13.01
C VAL A 178 3.50 30.15 12.13
N ALA A 179 4.75 30.58 11.91
CA ALA A 179 5.69 29.88 11.05
C ALA A 179 5.77 28.41 11.44
N ARG A 180 5.42 27.51 10.52
CA ARG A 180 5.44 26.07 10.79
C ARG A 180 6.89 25.65 11.11
N PRO A 181 7.11 24.90 12.21
CA PRO A 181 8.44 24.46 12.56
C PRO A 181 9.03 23.57 11.47
N ALA A 182 10.35 23.66 11.29
CA ALA A 182 11.09 22.84 10.36
C ALA A 182 11.02 21.35 10.72
N LEU A 183 11.17 20.51 9.69
CA LEU A 183 11.11 19.06 9.83
C LEU A 183 12.44 18.52 10.36
N LEU A 184 12.39 17.48 11.20
CA LEU A 184 13.56 16.77 11.69
C LEU A 184 13.72 15.44 10.95
N ILE A 185 14.92 15.17 10.45
CA ILE A 185 15.31 13.86 9.91
C ILE A 185 16.05 13.10 11.00
N VAL A 186 15.59 11.87 11.26
CA VAL A 186 16.22 10.94 12.19
C VAL A 186 16.65 9.70 11.40
N GLU A 187 17.95 9.44 11.36
CA GLU A 187 18.55 8.26 10.73
C GLU A 187 18.80 7.20 11.79
N LEU A 188 18.18 6.03 11.63
CA LEU A 188 18.32 4.91 12.54
C LEU A 188 19.38 3.91 12.06
N LYS A 189 19.96 3.15 12.99
CA LYS A 189 20.92 2.09 12.68
C LYS A 189 20.27 0.86 12.05
N ASP A 190 19.03 0.56 12.43
CA ASP A 190 18.31 -0.65 12.05
C ASP A 190 16.88 -0.39 11.59
N SER A 191 16.41 -1.25 10.68
CA SER A 191 15.05 -1.19 10.12
C SER A 191 13.99 -1.65 11.12
N GLU A 192 14.33 -2.52 12.07
CA GLU A 192 13.41 -3.01 13.10
C GLU A 192 12.97 -1.89 14.05
N SER A 193 13.91 -1.08 14.53
CA SER A 193 13.60 0.12 15.32
C SER A 193 12.71 1.09 14.54
N LYS A 194 12.97 1.28 13.24
CA LYS A 194 12.14 2.11 12.36
C LYS A 194 10.70 1.61 12.31
N GLN A 195 10.51 0.31 12.09
CA GLN A 195 9.16 -0.30 12.02
C GLN A 195 8.43 -0.16 13.36
N THR A 196 9.13 -0.40 14.46
CA THR A 196 8.59 -0.24 15.83
C THR A 196 8.11 1.18 16.08
N ILE A 197 8.94 2.17 15.72
CA ILE A 197 8.60 3.60 15.84
C ILE A 197 7.39 3.95 14.97
N LEU A 198 7.36 3.52 13.71
CA LEU A 198 6.24 3.82 12.81
C LEU A 198 4.94 3.18 13.29
N ALA A 199 4.98 1.96 13.81
CA ALA A 199 3.81 1.27 14.35
C ALA A 199 3.24 1.98 15.58
N ARG A 200 4.10 2.39 16.51
CA ARG A 200 3.71 3.05 17.77
C ARG A 200 3.56 4.57 17.66
N SER A 201 3.95 5.18 16.55
CA SER A 201 3.88 6.64 16.34
C SER A 201 2.47 7.22 16.56
N ARG A 202 1.43 6.43 16.31
CA ARG A 202 0.03 6.82 16.54
C ARG A 202 -0.30 6.99 18.02
N ASP A 203 0.42 6.32 18.92
CA ASP A 203 0.20 6.42 20.36
C ASP A 203 0.72 7.75 20.92
N LEU A 204 1.63 8.44 20.23
CA LEU A 204 2.09 9.78 20.61
C LEU A 204 0.93 10.78 20.65
N GLY A 205 -0.04 10.64 19.74
CA GLY A 205 -1.22 11.51 19.71
C GLY A 205 -2.13 11.38 20.93
N LYS A 206 -1.97 10.31 21.74
CA LYS A 206 -2.69 10.13 23.02
C LYS A 206 -2.02 10.86 24.17
N ILE A 207 -0.74 11.21 24.03
CA ILE A 207 0.06 11.92 25.03
C ILE A 207 -0.09 13.41 24.77
N THR A 208 -0.46 14.18 25.78
CA THR A 208 -0.73 15.62 25.66
C THR A 208 0.46 16.40 25.12
N GLU A 209 1.67 16.05 25.55
CA GLU A 209 2.94 16.66 25.13
C GLU A 209 3.25 16.45 23.63
N PHE A 210 2.87 15.32 23.06
CA PHE A 210 3.18 14.96 21.67
C PHE A 210 1.98 15.02 20.74
N ARG A 211 0.89 15.67 21.16
CA ARG A 211 -0.37 15.71 20.41
C ARG A 211 -0.21 16.24 18.99
N ASN A 212 0.69 17.18 18.79
CA ASN A 212 0.98 17.81 17.49
C ASN A 212 2.25 17.25 16.82
N VAL A 213 2.85 16.21 17.38
CA VAL A 213 4.05 15.56 16.83
C VAL A 213 3.65 14.38 15.97
N TYR A 214 4.14 14.37 14.73
CA TYR A 214 3.89 13.28 13.79
C TYR A 214 5.20 12.72 13.28
N ILE A 215 5.27 11.39 13.21
CA ILE A 215 6.43 10.66 12.68
C ILE A 215 6.00 9.97 11.39
N ASN A 216 6.73 10.23 10.32
CA ASN A 216 6.51 9.64 9.01
C ASN A 216 7.79 8.97 8.50
N GLN A 217 7.63 8.02 7.60
CA GLN A 217 8.76 7.48 6.85
C GLN A 217 9.32 8.54 5.89
N ASP A 218 10.64 8.64 5.80
CA ASP A 218 11.27 9.41 4.73
C ASP A 218 11.04 8.70 3.39
N ARG A 219 10.47 9.45 2.45
CA ARG A 219 10.03 8.93 1.15
C ARG A 219 10.68 9.72 0.04
N LYS A 220 10.90 9.02 -1.06
CA LYS A 220 11.41 9.63 -2.28
C LYS A 220 10.46 10.67 -2.84
N ILE A 221 10.98 11.53 -3.70
CA ILE A 221 10.16 12.52 -4.41
C ILE A 221 9.10 11.81 -5.27
N SER A 222 9.47 10.74 -5.98
CA SER A 222 8.54 9.92 -6.78
C SER A 222 7.46 9.26 -5.92
N GLU A 223 7.84 8.63 -4.81
CA GLU A 223 6.91 8.00 -3.86
C GLU A 223 5.95 9.03 -3.23
N ARG A 224 6.46 10.23 -2.90
CA ARG A 224 5.63 11.34 -2.39
C ARG A 224 4.63 11.83 -3.44
N ALA A 225 5.06 11.93 -4.71
CA ALA A 225 4.18 12.32 -5.81
C ALA A 225 3.09 11.25 -6.04
N TYR A 226 3.46 9.97 -6.01
CA TYR A 226 2.53 8.86 -6.11
C TYR A 226 1.50 8.86 -4.96
N ASP A 227 1.95 9.00 -3.72
CA ASP A 227 1.06 9.11 -2.55
C ASP A 227 0.12 10.31 -2.62
N ARG A 228 0.60 11.44 -3.13
CA ARG A 228 -0.22 12.64 -3.36
C ARG A 228 -1.33 12.33 -4.36
N CYS A 229 -0.99 11.73 -5.50
CA CYS A 229 -1.94 11.33 -6.53
C CYS A 229 -3.00 10.36 -5.97
N LEU A 230 -2.61 9.39 -5.14
CA LEU A 230 -3.56 8.50 -4.45
C LEU A 230 -4.51 9.27 -3.53
N ARG A 231 -4.00 10.23 -2.76
CA ARG A 231 -4.83 11.06 -1.85
C ARG A 231 -5.80 11.95 -2.62
N GLU A 232 -5.36 12.54 -3.73
CA GLU A 232 -6.19 13.35 -4.62
C GLU A 232 -7.28 12.50 -5.27
N THR A 233 -6.92 11.34 -5.83
CA THR A 233 -7.88 10.37 -6.40
C THR A 233 -8.89 9.94 -5.35
N LYS A 234 -8.44 9.61 -4.13
CA LYS A 234 -9.33 9.28 -3.01
C LYS A 234 -10.28 10.44 -2.69
N LYS A 235 -9.76 11.67 -2.59
CA LYS A 235 -10.56 12.87 -2.29
C LYS A 235 -11.61 13.11 -3.38
N GLN A 236 -11.22 12.99 -4.64
CA GLN A 236 -12.12 13.13 -5.79
C GLN A 236 -13.22 12.08 -5.78
N ARG A 237 -12.88 10.79 -5.61
CA ARG A 237 -13.86 9.70 -5.54
C ARG A 237 -14.78 9.80 -4.31
N ASN A 238 -14.28 10.31 -3.18
CA ASN A 238 -15.13 10.55 -2.00
C ASN A 238 -16.03 11.77 -2.18
N SER A 239 -15.61 12.80 -2.93
CA SER A 239 -16.46 13.98 -3.19
C SER A 239 -17.70 13.67 -4.03
N THR A 240 -17.67 12.59 -4.82
CA THR A 240 -18.79 12.13 -5.64
C THR A 240 -19.74 11.17 -4.91
N LEU A 241 -19.51 10.86 -3.64
CA LEU A 241 -20.40 9.98 -2.88
C LEU A 241 -21.64 10.75 -2.39
N GLU A 242 -22.77 10.05 -2.36
CA GLU A 242 -24.10 10.63 -2.16
C GLU A 242 -24.38 11.04 -0.71
N HIS A 243 -23.90 10.26 0.26
CA HIS A 243 -24.17 10.52 1.67
C HIS A 243 -23.03 11.28 2.32
N GLU A 244 -23.38 12.20 3.21
CA GLU A 244 -22.47 13.03 3.97
C GLU A 244 -22.92 13.08 5.44
N GLU A 245 -22.00 12.81 6.35
CA GLU A 245 -22.22 12.85 7.79
C GLU A 245 -21.08 13.65 8.43
N THR A 246 -21.41 14.64 9.27
CA THR A 246 -20.41 15.44 9.98
C THR A 246 -20.44 15.12 11.46
N VAL A 247 -19.37 14.51 11.97
CA VAL A 247 -19.20 14.15 13.39
C VAL A 247 -17.95 14.82 13.91
N ASN A 248 -18.06 15.60 15.00
CA ASN A 248 -16.94 16.30 15.64
C ASN A 248 -16.10 17.15 14.65
N VAL A 249 -16.75 17.94 13.79
CA VAL A 249 -16.12 18.80 12.76
C VAL A 249 -15.44 18.00 11.63
N ILE A 250 -15.54 16.67 11.63
CA ILE A 250 -15.04 15.81 10.56
C ILE A 250 -16.21 15.38 9.68
N THR A 251 -16.20 15.88 8.45
CA THR A 251 -17.15 15.49 7.40
C THR A 251 -16.69 14.23 6.71
N LEU A 252 -17.50 13.17 6.78
CA LEU A 252 -17.31 11.91 6.09
C LEU A 252 -18.33 11.78 4.96
N LYS A 253 -17.85 11.50 3.75
CA LYS A 253 -18.69 11.11 2.61
C LYS A 253 -18.61 9.61 2.36
N TYR A 254 -19.74 8.97 2.11
CA TYR A 254 -19.84 7.52 1.95
C TYR A 254 -21.00 7.09 1.03
N LYS A 255 -20.94 5.84 0.57
CA LYS A 255 -22.01 5.10 -0.09
C LYS A 255 -22.65 4.15 0.92
N MET A 256 -23.97 4.02 0.91
CA MET A 256 -24.68 2.99 1.65
C MET A 256 -24.83 1.74 0.79
N GLU A 257 -24.41 0.59 1.29
CA GLU A 257 -24.59 -0.71 0.62
C GLU A 257 -24.83 -1.79 1.67
N ASN A 258 -25.96 -2.49 1.56
CA ASN A 258 -26.43 -3.48 2.53
C ASN A 258 -26.52 -2.93 3.97
N GLY A 259 -26.96 -1.67 4.13
CA GLY A 259 -27.05 -1.01 5.43
C GLY A 259 -25.70 -0.63 6.05
N LYS A 260 -24.58 -0.86 5.36
CA LYS A 260 -23.23 -0.51 5.82
C LYS A 260 -22.66 0.69 5.04
N ARG A 261 -21.83 1.49 5.71
CA ARG A 261 -21.19 2.69 5.15
C ARG A 261 -19.84 2.34 4.52
N TRP A 262 -19.71 2.64 3.24
CA TRP A 262 -18.50 2.40 2.45
C TRP A 262 -17.92 3.70 1.94
N PHE A 263 -16.60 3.86 2.00
CA PHE A 263 -15.91 5.03 1.44
C PHE A 263 -14.61 4.60 0.76
N TRP A 264 -14.05 5.46 -0.09
CA TRP A 264 -12.75 5.18 -0.69
C TRP A 264 -11.62 5.44 0.31
N GLY A 265 -10.83 4.41 0.55
CA GLY A 265 -9.62 4.45 1.38
C GLY A 265 -8.39 3.98 0.62
N ILE A 266 -7.21 4.22 1.19
CA ILE A 266 -5.94 3.73 0.63
C ILE A 266 -5.51 2.48 1.41
N ARG A 267 -5.31 1.37 0.70
CA ARG A 267 -4.81 0.09 1.23
C ARG A 267 -3.80 -0.50 0.25
N ASN A 268 -2.65 -0.94 0.75
CA ASN A 268 -1.59 -1.58 -0.04
C ASN A 268 -1.24 -0.81 -1.33
N GLY A 269 -1.15 0.52 -1.25
CA GLY A 269 -0.84 1.39 -2.40
C GLY A 269 -2.00 1.65 -3.36
N ASN A 270 -3.21 1.15 -3.11
CA ASN A 270 -4.35 1.30 -4.01
C ASN A 270 -5.54 2.00 -3.35
N VAL A 271 -6.34 2.70 -4.16
CA VAL A 271 -7.61 3.29 -3.72
C VAL A 271 -8.72 2.25 -3.85
N VAL A 272 -9.24 1.78 -2.72
CA VAL A 272 -10.22 0.69 -2.62
C VAL A 272 -11.40 1.09 -1.73
N TRP A 273 -12.51 0.38 -1.86
CA TRP A 273 -13.63 0.52 -0.93
C TRP A 273 -13.24 0.02 0.46
N VAL A 274 -13.59 0.80 1.47
CA VAL A 274 -13.30 0.52 2.87
C VAL A 274 -14.56 0.69 3.69
N LEU A 275 -14.84 -0.31 4.52
CA LEU A 275 -15.95 -0.30 5.47
C LEU A 275 -15.68 0.67 6.62
N HIS A 276 -16.69 1.46 7.00
CA HIS A 276 -16.64 2.32 8.17
C HIS A 276 -16.35 1.54 9.44
N LYS A 277 -15.61 2.15 10.37
CA LYS A 277 -15.10 1.45 11.57
C LYS A 277 -16.23 0.91 12.45
N ASP A 278 -17.32 1.65 12.62
CA ASP A 278 -18.43 1.23 13.49
C ASP A 278 -19.26 0.09 12.86
N ASP A 279 -19.12 -0.14 11.55
CA ASP A 279 -19.89 -1.15 10.82
C ASP A 279 -19.09 -2.47 10.65
N ARG A 280 -17.86 -2.53 11.20
CA ARG A 280 -16.97 -3.70 11.17
C ARG A 280 -17.27 -4.72 12.26
N ASP A 281 -17.78 -4.26 13.39
CA ASP A 281 -17.98 -5.05 14.61
C ASP A 281 -19.45 -5.47 14.81
N ILE A 282 -20.27 -5.34 13.76
CA ILE A 282 -21.67 -5.79 13.66
C ILE A 282 -21.79 -6.79 12.50
#